data_AF-A0A1H1NH46-F1
#
_entry.id   AF-A0A1H1NH46-F1
#
_cell.length_a   1.000
_cell.length_b   1.000
_cell.length_c   1.000
_cell.angle_alpha   90.00
_cell.angle_beta   90.00
_cell.angle_gamma   90.00
#
_symmetry.space_group_name_H-M   'P 1'
#
loop_
_entity.id
_entity.type
_entity.pdbx_description
1 polymer ?
#
loop_
_entity_poly.entity_id
_entity_poly.type
_entity_poly.pdbx_seq_one_letter_code
_entity_poly.pdbx_strand_id
1 'polypeptide(L)'
;MKLVGGVGSLDFASQKVADDIGGRQLWPSVEKDVEKIKGALYVEDNPCCLPERIDLETVNNMAAFVNNTRVNYSGNCSLLAAALHFNATRGENILRVGNTGLFFWGTESDTVHRVIFGHRLKNSHCLESIEQVQEEILRRHAESGETSFVVGVEDYSGALFERNHDFNAVILFDNEQTPYVQFVDAWSKFDTTPAADTLNKTYDPKKPFTFHVYS
;
A
#
# COMPACT_ATOMS: atom_id res chain seq x y z
N MET A 1 39.94 6.97 -20.24
CA MET A 1 39.03 6.15 -19.42
C MET A 1 37.61 6.47 -19.85
N LYS A 2 36.91 5.52 -20.48
CA LYS A 2 35.49 5.67 -20.81
C LYS A 2 34.69 5.28 -19.56
N LEU A 3 33.89 6.22 -19.05
CA LEU A 3 32.80 5.93 -18.12
C LEU A 3 31.79 5.07 -18.87
N VAL A 4 31.72 3.79 -18.53
CA VAL A 4 30.63 2.92 -18.95
C VAL A 4 29.57 3.04 -17.86
N GLY A 5 28.55 3.83 -18.16
CA GLY A 5 27.40 4.06 -17.28
C GLY A 5 26.64 2.76 -17.03
N GLY A 6 26.21 2.57 -15.78
CA GLY A 6 25.34 1.50 -15.35
C GLY A 6 23.96 1.64 -16.00
N VAL A 7 23.74 0.84 -17.04
CA VAL A 7 22.41 0.56 -17.60
C VAL A 7 21.97 -0.87 -17.21
N GLY A 8 22.87 -1.67 -16.61
CA GLY A 8 22.65 -3.09 -16.36
C GLY A 8 22.38 -3.50 -14.91
N SER A 9 22.02 -2.59 -14.00
CA SER A 9 21.69 -2.97 -12.60
C SER A 9 20.22 -2.76 -12.23
N LEU A 10 19.54 -1.79 -12.84
CA LEU A 10 18.13 -1.47 -12.58
C LEU A 10 17.19 -2.42 -13.34
N ASP A 11 17.46 -2.69 -14.62
CA ASP A 11 16.68 -3.63 -15.45
C ASP A 11 16.59 -5.04 -14.83
N PHE A 12 17.64 -5.50 -14.14
CA PHE A 12 17.65 -6.81 -13.46
C PHE A 12 16.81 -6.82 -12.18
N ALA A 13 16.64 -5.69 -11.51
CA ALA A 13 15.85 -5.60 -10.29
C ALA A 13 14.36 -5.67 -10.60
N SER A 14 13.88 -4.92 -11.59
CA SER A 14 12.49 -4.97 -12.06
C SER A 14 12.12 -6.33 -12.66
N GLN A 15 12.98 -6.89 -13.53
CA GLN A 15 12.72 -8.22 -14.08
C GLN A 15 12.63 -9.28 -12.99
N LYS A 16 13.51 -9.22 -11.97
CA LYS A 16 13.43 -10.13 -10.82
C LYS A 16 12.12 -9.97 -10.05
N VAL A 17 11.64 -8.74 -9.83
CA VAL A 17 10.33 -8.50 -9.18
C VAL A 17 9.20 -9.10 -10.01
N ALA A 18 9.22 -8.90 -11.33
CA ALA A 18 8.23 -9.47 -12.24
C ALA A 18 8.27 -11.01 -12.23
N ASP A 19 9.46 -11.61 -12.26
CA ASP A 19 9.65 -13.07 -12.20
C ASP A 19 9.20 -13.63 -10.84
N ASP A 20 9.56 -12.98 -9.73
CA ASP A 20 9.18 -13.38 -8.38
C ASP A 20 7.66 -13.34 -8.21
N ILE A 21 6.99 -12.26 -8.63
CA ILE A 21 5.52 -12.14 -8.57
C ILE A 21 4.88 -13.13 -9.54
N GLY A 22 5.36 -13.20 -10.78
CA GLY A 22 4.84 -14.08 -11.83
C GLY A 22 4.91 -15.56 -11.47
N GLY A 23 6.00 -15.98 -10.82
CA GLY A 23 6.24 -17.36 -10.40
C GLY A 23 5.49 -17.81 -9.13
N ARG A 24 4.90 -16.89 -8.35
CA ARG A 24 4.20 -17.25 -7.10
C ARG A 24 2.93 -18.05 -7.37
N GLN A 25 2.86 -19.25 -6.82
CA GLN A 25 1.67 -20.09 -6.79
C GLN A 25 1.19 -20.22 -5.36
N LEU A 26 -0.10 -19.98 -5.14
CA LEU A 26 -0.76 -20.17 -3.84
C LEU A 26 -1.70 -21.38 -3.92
N TRP A 27 -2.57 -21.55 -2.92
CA TRP A 27 -3.52 -22.64 -2.90
C TRP A 27 -4.51 -22.58 -4.07
N PRO A 28 -4.97 -23.73 -4.60
CA PRO A 28 -5.93 -23.77 -5.70
C PRO A 28 -7.24 -22.99 -5.43
N SER A 29 -7.65 -22.87 -4.16
CA SER A 29 -8.87 -22.15 -3.77
C SER A 29 -8.85 -20.65 -4.08
N VAL A 30 -7.66 -20.04 -4.21
CA VAL A 30 -7.48 -18.60 -4.47
C VAL A 30 -6.85 -18.32 -5.84
N GLU A 31 -6.70 -19.33 -6.70
CA GLU A 31 -6.00 -19.23 -7.99
C GLU A 31 -6.56 -18.09 -8.87
N LYS A 32 -7.89 -17.97 -8.96
CA LYS A 32 -8.55 -16.90 -9.72
C LYS A 32 -8.20 -15.51 -9.18
N ASP A 33 -8.04 -15.36 -7.87
CA ASP A 33 -7.68 -14.06 -7.29
C ASP A 33 -6.22 -13.76 -7.50
N VAL A 34 -5.34 -14.77 -7.45
CA VAL A 34 -3.93 -14.65 -7.84
C VAL A 34 -3.80 -14.20 -9.29
N GLU A 35 -4.54 -14.80 -10.23
CA GLU A 35 -4.56 -14.40 -11.64
C GLU A 35 -5.03 -12.96 -11.83
N LYS A 36 -6.12 -12.56 -11.15
CA LYS A 36 -6.62 -11.18 -11.18
C LYS A 36 -5.60 -10.18 -10.64
N ILE A 37 -4.96 -10.50 -9.50
CA ILE A 37 -3.91 -9.64 -8.90
C ILE A 37 -2.77 -9.47 -9.90
N LYS A 38 -2.24 -10.56 -10.43
CA LYS A 38 -1.13 -10.51 -11.40
C LYS A 38 -1.50 -9.77 -12.67
N GLY A 39 -2.72 -9.97 -13.19
CA GLY A 39 -3.20 -9.27 -14.38
C GLY A 39 -3.45 -7.77 -14.17
N ALA A 40 -3.61 -7.31 -12.93
CA ALA A 40 -3.77 -5.91 -12.58
C ALA A 40 -2.42 -5.21 -12.28
N LEU A 41 -1.37 -5.97 -11.98
CA LEU A 41 -0.05 -5.45 -11.64
C LEU A 41 0.77 -5.15 -12.90
N TYR A 42 1.41 -4.00 -12.88
CA TYR A 42 2.43 -3.59 -13.84
C TYR A 42 3.72 -3.35 -13.07
N VAL A 43 4.81 -3.92 -13.57
CA VAL A 43 6.16 -3.69 -13.04
C VAL A 43 6.84 -2.71 -13.98
N GLU A 44 7.35 -1.60 -13.44
CA GLU A 44 8.05 -0.59 -14.22
C GLU A 44 9.42 -1.11 -14.65
N ASP A 45 9.73 -1.04 -15.94
CA ASP A 45 10.99 -1.54 -16.50
C ASP A 45 12.17 -0.69 -16.01
N ASN A 46 11.96 0.61 -15.84
CA ASN A 46 12.94 1.59 -15.38
C ASN A 46 12.39 2.38 -14.18
N PRO A 47 12.39 1.80 -12.97
CA PRO A 47 11.78 2.43 -11.81
C PRO A 47 12.56 3.67 -11.38
N CYS A 48 11.83 4.74 -11.07
CA CYS A 48 12.43 5.95 -10.52
C CYS A 48 12.72 5.78 -9.02
N CYS A 49 13.95 6.06 -8.60
CA CYS A 49 14.30 6.09 -7.18
C CYS A 49 13.52 7.21 -6.45
N LEU A 50 13.08 6.90 -5.24
CA LEU A 50 12.53 7.86 -4.31
C LEU A 50 13.66 8.68 -3.67
N PRO A 51 13.41 9.93 -3.28
CA PRO A 51 14.37 10.70 -2.50
C PRO A 51 14.63 10.01 -1.15
N GLU A 52 15.84 10.20 -0.62
CA GLU A 52 16.23 9.66 0.70
C GLU A 52 15.30 10.16 1.82
N ARG A 53 14.85 11.41 1.72
CA ARG A 53 13.82 11.98 2.58
C ARG A 53 12.52 12.10 1.80
N ILE A 54 11.54 11.28 2.16
CA ILE A 54 10.18 11.35 1.63
C ILE A 54 9.47 12.55 2.29
N ASP A 55 8.84 13.38 1.48
CA ASP A 55 7.97 14.47 1.89
C ASP A 55 6.54 14.28 1.35
N LEU A 56 5.64 15.20 1.69
CA LEU A 56 4.23 15.10 1.29
C LEU A 56 4.04 15.12 -0.24
N GLU A 57 4.87 15.86 -0.98
CA GLU A 57 4.82 15.88 -2.44
C GLU A 57 5.22 14.52 -3.01
N THR A 58 6.30 13.94 -2.50
CA THR A 58 6.77 12.60 -2.86
C THR A 58 5.69 11.55 -2.61
N VAL A 59 5.03 11.59 -1.46
CA VAL A 59 3.93 10.68 -1.11
C VAL A 59 2.77 10.78 -2.09
N ASN A 60 2.36 12.01 -2.43
CA ASN A 60 1.30 12.23 -3.42
C ASN A 60 1.69 11.68 -4.79
N ASN A 61 2.94 11.90 -5.22
CA ASN A 61 3.47 11.37 -6.47
C ASN A 61 3.52 9.84 -6.46
N MET A 62 3.89 9.20 -5.35
CA MET A 62 3.84 7.74 -5.19
C MET A 62 2.41 7.20 -5.29
N ALA A 63 1.46 7.81 -4.61
CA ALA A 63 0.06 7.40 -4.67
C ALA A 63 -0.51 7.53 -6.10
N ALA A 64 -0.21 8.64 -6.79
CA ALA A 64 -0.58 8.85 -8.18
C ALA A 64 0.11 7.86 -9.14
N PHE A 65 1.38 7.51 -8.88
CA PHE A 65 2.11 6.51 -9.65
C PHE A 65 1.45 5.13 -9.52
N VAL A 66 1.16 4.70 -8.30
CA VAL A 66 0.59 3.38 -8.01
C VAL A 66 -0.81 3.23 -8.59
N ASN A 67 -1.65 4.27 -8.51
CA ASN A 67 -3.01 4.23 -9.06
C ASN A 67 -3.04 4.57 -10.56
N ASN A 68 -2.74 3.57 -11.40
CA ASN A 68 -2.78 3.69 -12.85
C ASN A 68 -4.14 3.21 -13.43
N THR A 69 -5.24 3.45 -12.70
CA THR A 69 -6.57 3.03 -13.13
C THR A 69 -7.18 4.00 -14.14
N ARG A 70 -8.02 3.48 -15.05
CA ARG A 70 -8.78 4.33 -16.00
C ARG A 70 -9.76 5.22 -15.23
N VAL A 71 -10.06 6.41 -15.77
CA VAL A 71 -10.86 7.48 -15.12
C VAL A 71 -12.17 7.00 -14.46
N ASN A 72 -12.82 5.96 -15.01
CA ASN A 72 -14.09 5.41 -14.52
C ASN A 72 -13.99 4.11 -13.70
N TYR A 73 -12.78 3.66 -13.37
CA TYR A 73 -12.54 2.46 -12.58
C TYR A 73 -11.94 2.86 -11.25
N SER A 74 -12.32 2.14 -10.20
CA SER A 74 -11.64 2.18 -8.91
C SER A 74 -10.81 0.91 -8.79
N GLY A 75 -9.55 1.02 -8.42
CA GLY A 75 -8.69 -0.14 -8.16
C GLY A 75 -9.20 -0.94 -6.95
N ASN A 76 -8.54 -2.05 -6.65
CA ASN A 76 -8.72 -2.73 -5.37
C ASN A 76 -7.82 -2.01 -4.33
N CYS A 77 -8.40 -1.57 -3.21
CA CYS A 77 -7.69 -0.80 -2.18
C CYS A 77 -6.53 -1.58 -1.56
N SER A 78 -6.70 -2.87 -1.25
CA SER A 78 -5.64 -3.75 -0.76
C SER A 78 -4.48 -3.86 -1.75
N LEU A 79 -4.77 -3.98 -3.05
CA LEU A 79 -3.74 -4.06 -4.08
C LEU A 79 -2.96 -2.74 -4.25
N LEU A 80 -3.67 -1.61 -4.23
CA LEU A 80 -3.06 -0.28 -4.26
C LEU A 80 -2.20 -0.05 -3.02
N ALA A 81 -2.72 -0.39 -1.84
CA ALA A 81 -2.02 -0.19 -0.57
C ALA A 81 -0.75 -1.05 -0.48
N ALA A 82 -0.83 -2.31 -0.90
CA ALA A 82 0.33 -3.21 -0.95
C ALA A 82 1.37 -2.75 -1.98
N ALA A 83 0.95 -2.27 -3.15
CA ALA A 83 1.88 -1.75 -4.17
C ALA A 83 2.61 -0.48 -3.69
N LEU A 84 1.89 0.44 -3.04
CA LEU A 84 2.50 1.64 -2.45
C LEU A 84 3.50 1.27 -1.36
N HIS A 85 3.14 0.35 -0.47
CA HIS A 85 4.02 -0.13 0.60
C HIS A 85 5.26 -0.84 0.04
N PHE A 86 5.11 -1.66 -0.99
CA PHE A 86 6.24 -2.30 -1.67
C PHE A 86 7.20 -1.26 -2.28
N ASN A 87 6.68 -0.24 -2.95
CA ASN A 87 7.50 0.83 -3.53
C ASN A 87 8.23 1.64 -2.44
N ALA A 88 7.52 2.00 -1.37
CA ALA A 88 8.10 2.72 -0.25
C ALA A 88 9.24 1.95 0.43
N THR A 89 9.04 0.67 0.72
CA THR A 89 10.05 -0.19 1.36
C THR A 89 11.25 -0.48 0.47
N ARG A 90 11.09 -0.39 -0.85
CA ARG A 90 12.19 -0.51 -1.83
C ARG A 90 12.89 0.81 -2.13
N GLY A 91 12.30 1.94 -1.75
CA GLY A 91 12.83 3.26 -2.11
C GLY A 91 12.69 3.57 -3.60
N GLU A 92 11.78 2.91 -4.32
CA GLU A 92 11.65 3.01 -5.78
C GLU A 92 10.19 2.85 -6.22
N ASN A 93 9.79 3.59 -7.25
CA ASN A 93 8.48 3.46 -7.89
C ASN A 93 8.48 2.28 -8.89
N ILE A 94 8.19 1.07 -8.40
CA ILE A 94 8.26 -0.19 -9.17
C ILE A 94 6.88 -0.69 -9.58
N LEU A 95 5.98 -0.89 -8.62
CA LEU A 95 4.68 -1.51 -8.83
C LEU A 95 3.60 -0.45 -9.10
N ARG A 96 2.81 -0.69 -10.14
CA ARG A 96 1.60 0.08 -10.47
C ARG A 96 0.43 -0.86 -10.62
N VAL A 97 -0.75 -0.36 -10.32
CA VAL A 97 -2.00 -1.12 -10.41
C VAL A 97 -2.87 -0.49 -11.48
N GLY A 98 -3.07 -1.22 -12.57
CA GLY A 98 -4.10 -0.91 -13.55
C GLY A 98 -5.38 -1.67 -13.21
N ASN A 99 -6.53 -1.15 -13.65
CA ASN A 99 -7.79 -1.90 -13.57
C ASN A 99 -8.48 -1.92 -14.95
N THR A 100 -8.87 -3.10 -15.40
CA THR A 100 -9.68 -3.33 -16.61
C THR A 100 -10.95 -4.17 -16.36
N GLY A 101 -11.35 -4.43 -15.12
CA GLY A 101 -12.48 -5.29 -14.77
C GLY A 101 -13.48 -4.71 -13.75
N LEU A 102 -14.76 -5.06 -13.92
CA LEU A 102 -15.84 -4.78 -12.99
C LEU A 102 -15.68 -5.60 -11.70
N PHE A 103 -15.70 -4.91 -10.56
CA PHE A 103 -15.81 -5.45 -9.19
C PHE A 103 -14.72 -6.45 -8.75
N PHE A 104 -13.64 -5.93 -8.16
CA PHE A 104 -12.77 -6.70 -7.27
C PHE A 104 -13.45 -6.89 -5.90
N TRP A 105 -14.56 -7.63 -5.88
CA TRP A 105 -15.10 -8.16 -4.63
C TRP A 105 -14.32 -9.45 -4.29
N GLY A 106 -13.94 -9.61 -3.01
CA GLY A 106 -13.43 -10.87 -2.48
C GLY A 106 -11.92 -11.12 -2.60
N THR A 107 -11.10 -10.14 -2.98
CA THR A 107 -9.64 -10.31 -2.87
C THR A 107 -9.18 -9.96 -1.46
N GLU A 108 -8.95 -10.98 -0.63
CA GLU A 108 -8.44 -10.82 0.73
C GLU A 108 -7.04 -10.20 0.74
N SER A 109 -6.78 -9.25 1.65
CA SER A 109 -5.48 -8.60 1.83
C SER A 109 -4.36 -9.63 2.04
N ASP A 110 -4.65 -10.76 2.70
CA ASP A 110 -3.72 -11.87 2.88
C ASP A 110 -3.23 -12.48 1.55
N THR A 111 -4.14 -12.64 0.58
CA THR A 111 -3.79 -13.13 -0.76
C THR A 111 -2.95 -12.10 -1.50
N VAL A 112 -3.31 -10.82 -1.42
CA VAL A 112 -2.52 -9.71 -1.99
C VAL A 112 -1.11 -9.70 -1.40
N HIS A 113 -0.99 -9.77 -0.08
CA HIS A 113 0.31 -9.77 0.61
C HIS A 113 1.19 -10.92 0.12
N ARG A 114 0.64 -12.13 0.04
CA ARG A 114 1.39 -13.30 -0.43
C ARG A 114 1.80 -13.17 -1.90
N VAL A 115 0.97 -12.54 -2.74
CA VAL A 115 1.33 -12.31 -4.15
C VAL A 115 2.38 -11.20 -4.31
N ILE A 116 2.36 -10.13 -3.52
CA ILE A 116 3.30 -8.99 -3.64
C ILE A 116 4.58 -9.17 -2.83
N PHE A 117 4.51 -9.69 -1.62
CA PHE A 117 5.65 -9.85 -0.71
C PHE A 117 6.17 -11.30 -0.61
N GLY A 118 5.43 -12.28 -1.14
CA GLY A 118 5.76 -13.71 -1.03
C GLY A 118 5.39 -14.33 0.32
N HIS A 119 4.89 -13.51 1.24
CA HIS A 119 4.45 -13.90 2.58
C HIS A 119 3.34 -12.96 3.05
N ARG A 120 2.65 -13.34 4.12
CA ARG A 120 1.69 -12.44 4.78
C ARG A 120 2.47 -11.45 5.64
N LEU A 121 2.18 -10.15 5.52
CA LEU A 121 2.74 -9.11 6.40
C LEU A 121 2.33 -9.36 7.86
N LYS A 122 3.16 -8.92 8.81
CA LYS A 122 2.85 -9.07 10.23
C LYS A 122 1.87 -7.98 10.65
N ASN A 123 0.77 -8.37 11.29
CA ASN A 123 -0.24 -7.43 11.75
C ASN A 123 -0.07 -7.04 13.23
N SER A 124 -0.59 -5.88 13.58
CA SER A 124 -0.83 -5.49 14.97
C SER A 124 -1.93 -6.33 15.62
N HIS A 125 -2.06 -6.17 16.93
CA HIS A 125 -3.32 -6.45 17.60
C HIS A 125 -4.44 -5.55 17.02
N CYS A 126 -5.70 -5.88 17.35
CA CYS A 126 -6.85 -5.07 16.97
C CYS A 126 -6.77 -3.69 17.63
N LEU A 127 -6.93 -2.64 16.81
CA LEU A 127 -6.97 -1.25 17.24
C LEU A 127 -8.38 -0.70 16.97
N GLU A 128 -8.85 0.22 17.83
CA GLU A 128 -10.24 0.69 17.85
C GLU A 128 -10.40 2.13 17.33
N SER A 129 -9.29 2.84 17.08
CA SER A 129 -9.34 4.22 16.59
C SER A 129 -8.12 4.60 15.75
N ILE A 130 -8.23 5.69 14.97
CA ILE A 130 -7.12 6.24 14.19
C ILE A 130 -6.00 6.74 15.12
N GLU A 131 -6.33 7.26 16.31
CA GLU A 131 -5.34 7.66 17.29
C GLU A 131 -4.48 6.46 17.73
N GLN A 132 -5.10 5.32 18.04
CA GLN A 132 -4.36 4.09 18.37
C GLN A 132 -3.51 3.60 17.19
N VAL A 133 -3.99 3.75 15.95
CA VAL A 133 -3.21 3.48 14.74
C VAL A 133 -1.97 4.37 14.66
N GLN A 134 -2.10 5.68 14.92
CA GLN A 134 -0.96 6.60 14.92
C GLN A 134 0.06 6.24 16.02
N GLU A 135 -0.41 5.95 17.23
CA GLU A 135 0.44 5.56 18.35
C GLU A 135 1.22 4.27 18.06
N GLU A 136 0.56 3.24 17.52
CA GLU A 136 1.21 1.97 17.17
C GLU A 136 2.25 2.15 16.05
N ILE A 137 1.95 2.97 15.05
CA ILE A 137 2.88 3.27 13.95
C ILE A 137 4.11 4.02 14.46
N LEU A 138 3.92 5.06 15.27
CA LEU A 138 5.03 5.83 15.86
C LEU A 138 5.88 4.95 16.79
N ARG A 139 5.25 4.05 17.55
CA ARG A 139 5.95 3.06 18.38
C ARG A 139 6.84 2.15 17.53
N ARG A 140 6.29 1.55 16.46
CA ARG A 140 7.08 0.70 15.54
C ARG A 140 8.21 1.46 14.88
N HIS A 141 7.95 2.67 14.41
CA HIS A 141 8.99 3.52 13.84
C HIS A 141 10.15 3.76 14.82
N ALA A 142 9.83 4.08 16.09
CA ALA A 142 10.85 4.29 17.11
C ALA A 142 11.66 3.03 17.45
N GLU A 143 11.07 1.84 17.33
CA GLU A 143 11.71 0.56 17.67
C GLU A 143 12.54 -0.03 16.51
N SER A 144 12.02 0.01 15.28
CA SER A 144 12.62 -0.67 14.13
C SER A 144 13.08 0.26 13.00
N GLY A 145 12.68 1.54 13.04
CA GLY A 145 12.94 2.49 11.96
C GLY A 145 12.02 2.32 10.75
N GLU A 146 10.97 1.47 10.83
CA GLU A 146 9.99 1.31 9.75
C GLU A 146 9.29 2.65 9.43
N THR A 147 9.16 2.98 8.15
CA THR A 147 8.63 4.27 7.68
C THR A 147 7.37 4.15 6.83
N SER A 148 6.93 2.95 6.50
CA SER A 148 5.74 2.70 5.69
C SER A 148 4.96 1.53 6.26
N PHE A 149 3.64 1.65 6.25
CA PHE A 149 2.72 0.69 6.81
C PHE A 149 1.47 0.56 5.92
N VAL A 150 0.84 -0.60 5.93
CA VAL A 150 -0.53 -0.78 5.43
C VAL A 150 -1.47 -0.73 6.62
N VAL A 151 -2.55 0.04 6.50
CA VAL A 151 -3.62 0.11 7.50
C VAL A 151 -4.86 -0.55 6.90
N GLY A 152 -5.25 -1.68 7.46
CA GLY A 152 -6.48 -2.36 7.09
C GLY A 152 -7.61 -2.00 8.06
N VAL A 153 -8.78 -1.74 7.50
CA VAL A 153 -10.02 -1.44 8.23
C VAL A 153 -11.01 -2.55 7.99
N GLU A 154 -11.60 -3.07 9.07
CA GLU A 154 -12.70 -4.05 9.01
C GLU A 154 -13.97 -3.45 9.60
N ASP A 155 -15.09 -3.59 8.89
CA ASP A 155 -16.42 -3.16 9.35
C ASP A 155 -17.23 -4.36 9.85
N TYR A 156 -17.42 -4.45 11.17
CA TYR A 156 -18.21 -5.53 11.80
C TYR A 156 -19.73 -5.24 11.82
N SER A 157 -20.22 -4.19 11.16
CA SER A 157 -21.64 -3.80 11.21
C SER A 157 -22.59 -4.76 10.48
N GLY A 158 -22.08 -5.76 9.75
CA GLY A 158 -22.89 -6.74 9.02
C GLY A 158 -23.81 -6.11 7.96
N ALA A 159 -23.52 -4.87 7.55
CA ALA A 159 -24.28 -4.16 6.53
C ALA A 159 -24.06 -4.79 5.14
N LEU A 160 -25.05 -4.67 4.25
CA LEU A 160 -25.01 -5.18 2.87
C LEU A 160 -23.81 -4.69 2.01
N PHE A 161 -23.07 -3.70 2.51
CA PHE A 161 -21.86 -3.18 1.90
C PHE A 161 -20.74 -3.19 2.96
N GLU A 162 -20.04 -4.30 3.09
CA GLU A 162 -18.82 -4.38 3.90
C GLU A 162 -17.86 -3.27 3.47
N ARG A 163 -17.48 -2.39 4.40
CA ARG A 163 -16.52 -1.29 4.15
C ARG A 163 -15.10 -1.69 4.54
N ASN A 164 -14.71 -2.91 4.18
CA ASN A 164 -13.32 -3.30 4.32
C ASN A 164 -12.49 -2.41 3.39
N HIS A 165 -11.45 -1.80 3.93
CA HIS A 165 -10.64 -0.85 3.19
C HIS A 165 -9.21 -0.88 3.67
N ASP A 166 -8.28 -0.97 2.72
CA ASP A 166 -6.86 -0.85 3.02
C ASP A 166 -6.35 0.46 2.45
N PHE A 167 -5.58 1.18 3.25
CA PHE A 167 -4.83 2.36 2.85
C PHE A 167 -3.44 2.29 3.48
N ASN A 168 -2.65 3.35 3.36
CA ASN A 168 -1.29 3.37 3.88
C ASN A 168 -1.11 4.45 4.94
N ALA A 169 -0.04 4.29 5.69
CA ALA A 169 0.53 5.32 6.52
C ALA A 169 2.03 5.37 6.29
N VAL A 170 2.59 6.58 6.25
CA VAL A 170 4.02 6.81 6.10
C VAL A 170 4.50 7.78 7.16
N ILE A 171 5.72 7.57 7.63
CA ILE A 171 6.39 8.48 8.56
C ILE A 171 7.02 9.61 7.76
N LEU A 172 6.57 10.84 8.03
CA LEU A 172 7.18 12.07 7.56
C LEU A 172 7.81 12.81 8.73
N PHE A 173 8.65 13.80 8.44
CA PHE A 173 9.32 14.61 9.44
C PHE A 173 8.98 16.07 9.23
N ASP A 174 8.53 16.73 10.29
CA ASP A 174 8.26 18.17 10.26
C ASP A 174 9.55 19.01 10.13
N ASN A 175 9.40 20.34 10.21
CA ASN A 175 10.53 21.26 10.13
C ASN A 175 11.52 21.13 11.30
N GLU A 176 11.07 20.58 12.43
CA GLU A 176 11.86 20.34 13.64
C GLU A 176 12.45 18.92 13.68
N GLN A 177 12.25 18.13 12.62
CA GLN A 177 12.65 16.71 12.53
C GLN A 177 11.88 15.80 13.49
N THR A 178 10.69 16.19 13.90
CA THR A 178 9.79 15.33 14.68
C THR A 178 9.03 14.41 13.71
N PRO A 179 9.06 13.08 13.91
CA PRO A 179 8.31 12.16 13.07
C PRO A 179 6.80 12.31 13.33
N TYR A 180 6.01 12.30 12.27
CA TYR A 180 4.56 12.25 12.33
C TYR A 180 4.01 11.30 11.28
N VAL A 181 2.79 10.81 11.51
CA VAL A 181 2.11 9.89 10.61
C VAL A 181 1.32 10.68 9.57
N GLN A 182 1.64 10.48 8.29
CA GLN A 182 0.80 10.89 7.18
C GLN A 182 0.04 9.68 6.63
N PHE A 183 -1.28 9.73 6.69
CA PHE A 183 -2.12 8.74 6.03
C PHE A 183 -2.19 8.98 4.53
N VAL A 184 -2.28 7.89 3.77
CA VAL A 184 -2.27 7.91 2.31
C VAL A 184 -3.31 6.91 1.79
N ASP A 185 -4.33 7.41 1.13
CA ASP A 185 -5.36 6.60 0.48
C ASP A 185 -5.21 6.75 -1.04
N ALA A 186 -4.38 5.88 -1.63
CA ALA A 186 -4.18 5.85 -3.08
C ALA A 186 -5.43 5.43 -3.87
N TRP A 187 -6.44 4.86 -3.20
CA TRP A 187 -7.72 4.51 -3.80
C TRP A 187 -8.68 5.70 -3.87
N SER A 188 -8.63 6.58 -2.87
CA SER A 188 -9.41 7.81 -2.81
C SER A 188 -9.01 8.79 -3.92
N LYS A 189 -10.00 9.12 -4.77
CA LYS A 189 -9.86 10.15 -5.81
C LYS A 189 -10.13 11.58 -5.30
N PHE A 190 -10.60 11.72 -4.07
CA PHE A 190 -11.03 13.01 -3.50
C PHE A 190 -10.00 13.59 -2.53
N ASP A 191 -9.41 12.73 -1.72
CA ASP A 191 -8.42 13.09 -0.72
C ASP A 191 -7.44 11.93 -0.55
N THR A 192 -6.29 12.03 -1.22
CA THR A 192 -5.26 10.99 -1.24
C THR A 192 -4.37 11.04 0.00
N THR A 193 -4.29 12.17 0.70
CA THR A 193 -3.48 12.32 1.92
C THR A 193 -4.34 12.87 3.06
N PRO A 194 -5.35 12.11 3.51
CA PRO A 194 -6.30 12.61 4.49
C PRO A 194 -5.65 12.88 5.83
N ALA A 195 -6.08 13.96 6.49
CA ALA A 195 -5.74 14.21 7.89
C ALA A 195 -6.43 13.19 8.80
N ALA A 196 -5.86 12.93 9.98
CA ALA A 196 -6.42 12.03 11.00
C ALA A 196 -7.88 12.41 11.36
N ASP A 197 -8.15 13.70 11.54
CA ASP A 197 -9.51 14.22 11.82
C ASP A 197 -10.53 13.89 10.72
N THR A 198 -10.09 13.83 9.46
CA THR A 198 -10.95 13.43 8.33
C THR A 198 -11.28 11.94 8.45
N LEU A 199 -10.27 11.11 8.74
CA LEU A 199 -10.47 9.67 8.93
C LEU A 199 -11.33 9.36 10.16
N ASN A 200 -11.19 10.08 11.28
CA ASN A 200 -12.03 9.92 12.46
C ASN A 200 -13.51 10.23 12.20
N LYS A 201 -13.80 11.16 11.28
CA LYS A 201 -15.19 11.43 10.85
C LYS A 201 -15.72 10.32 9.93
N THR A 202 -14.86 9.75 9.08
CA THR A 202 -15.21 8.63 8.20
C THR A 202 -15.48 7.36 9.00
N TYR A 203 -14.57 7.04 9.93
CA TYR A 203 -14.58 5.88 10.79
C TYR A 203 -14.89 6.30 12.24
N ASP A 204 -16.15 6.68 12.46
CA ASP A 204 -16.63 7.06 13.79
C ASP A 204 -16.35 5.93 14.80
N PRO A 205 -15.62 6.17 15.91
CA PRO A 205 -15.32 5.15 16.92
C PRO A 205 -16.57 4.62 17.64
N LYS A 206 -17.74 5.26 17.47
CA LYS A 206 -19.03 4.73 17.92
C LYS A 206 -19.60 3.65 16.99
N LYS A 207 -18.97 3.40 15.85
CA LYS A 207 -19.31 2.34 14.90
C LYS A 207 -18.34 1.18 15.08
N PRO A 208 -18.72 -0.05 14.71
CA PRO A 208 -17.93 -1.24 14.96
C PRO A 208 -16.80 -1.41 13.93
N PHE A 209 -15.97 -0.39 13.75
CA PHE A 209 -14.75 -0.48 12.95
C PHE A 209 -13.60 -0.95 13.80
N THR A 210 -12.73 -1.76 13.21
CA THR A 210 -11.44 -2.13 13.80
C THR A 210 -10.34 -1.94 12.78
N PHE A 211 -9.13 -1.70 13.28
CA PHE A 211 -7.97 -1.40 12.49
C PHE A 211 -6.84 -2.38 12.79
N HIS A 212 -6.07 -2.68 11.74
CA HIS A 212 -4.84 -3.44 11.82
C HIS A 212 -3.72 -2.72 11.06
N VAL A 213 -2.55 -2.65 11.67
CA VAL A 213 -1.33 -2.10 11.06
C VAL A 213 -0.43 -3.25 10.62
N TYR A 214 -0.08 -3.28 9.35
CA TYR A 214 0.77 -4.28 8.73
C TYR A 214 2.12 -3.69 8.29
N SER A 215 3.18 -4.47 8.51
CA SER A 215 4.54 -4.24 7.98
C SER A 215 5.33 -5.55 7.87
#